data_AF-A0A1F8F038-F1
#
_entry.id   AF-A0A1F8F038-F1
#
_cell.length_a   1.000
_cell.length_b   1.000
_cell.length_c   1.000
_cell.angle_alpha   90.00
_cell.angle_beta   90.00
_cell.angle_gamma   90.00
#
_symmetry.space_group_name_H-M   'P 1'
#
loop_
_entity.id
_entity.type
_entity.pdbx_description
1 polymer ?
#
loop_
_entity_poly.entity_id
_entity_poly.type
_entity_poly.pdbx_seq_one_letter_code
_entity_poly.pdbx_strand_id
1 'polypeptide(L)'
;MIPLVELALSDRRKRLKSILDTSPADLTELHTELSNFLLDEENIRIILYLPFNLLPSPGTTFADIYLKSWKKLLTANENDLRTNFVDGDVLEPELGENPRVRKAAHLIPKLVDKGLLSPSDVVSLFTDSKGDKILHDSIADTLPILACLGLVRSDLVKAQTKPAKPTCPPNLKARIAWEDQERKNKKIIEFTDRSFAYAKYFLELFTLIWGKSNLETREDLATILFHWLSMGVIKESDLKVFNLKRPDLESTQNDDITKEVDDLNEKIKSNEELFRILYPVGIAFGSRVKGYAKLTADLDIAVFVRPGVPWTEKSKIYKTLGKVTEFWLEEKDNDLVVRSMPLEENNVAEKDWIHIPLQGIWLGEPSQIRYLQQKFLPRYLNSTNRTERTTWLRQLELEALQYRLMHKGYARFYPVNTADTATAKYSYLIDSDSVFWDSGYRLLATKLFISRVFLPKMKDLEK
;
A
#
# COMPACT_ATOMS: atom_id res chain seq x y z
N MET A 1 14.96 21.49 -1.57
CA MET A 1 13.70 22.19 -1.93
C MET A 1 12.57 21.30 -1.44
N ILE A 2 11.63 21.82 -0.63
CA ILE A 2 10.47 21.04 -0.16
C ILE A 2 9.52 20.89 -1.36
N PRO A 3 9.15 19.67 -1.80
CA PRO A 3 8.18 19.47 -2.87
C PRO A 3 6.87 20.21 -2.61
N LEU A 4 6.21 20.73 -3.65
CA LEU A 4 4.91 21.40 -3.53
C LEU A 4 3.87 20.53 -2.80
N VAL A 5 3.98 19.20 -2.95
CA VAL A 5 3.16 18.20 -2.25
C VAL A 5 3.41 18.18 -0.74
N GLU A 6 4.65 18.36 -0.28
CA GLU A 6 4.98 18.44 1.15
C GLU A 6 4.54 19.78 1.76
N LEU A 7 4.63 20.87 0.99
CA LEU A 7 4.04 22.17 1.37
C LEU A 7 2.51 22.05 1.51
N ALA A 8 1.89 21.30 0.61
CA ALA A 8 0.45 21.06 0.58
C ALA A 8 -0.08 20.07 1.65
N LEU A 9 0.80 19.43 2.43
CA LEU A 9 0.35 18.62 3.55
C LEU A 9 -0.28 19.54 4.60
N SER A 10 -1.61 19.48 4.72
CA SER A 10 -2.34 20.25 5.73
C SER A 10 -1.83 19.95 7.13
N ASP A 11 -1.88 20.96 8.01
CA ASP A 11 -1.45 20.85 9.42
C ASP A 11 -2.11 19.66 10.13
N ARG A 12 -3.35 19.35 9.75
CA ARG A 12 -4.09 18.18 10.27
C ARG A 12 -3.40 16.86 9.94
N ARG A 13 -2.91 16.68 8.71
CA ARG A 13 -2.21 15.43 8.32
C ARG A 13 -0.88 15.30 9.04
N LYS A 14 -0.14 16.41 9.15
CA LYS A 14 1.13 16.47 9.91
C LYS A 14 0.89 16.10 11.37
N ARG A 15 -0.15 16.66 11.99
CA ARG A 15 -0.54 16.35 13.37
C ARG A 15 -0.97 14.90 13.54
N LEU A 16 -1.84 14.38 12.67
CA LEU A 16 -2.24 12.97 12.70
C LEU A 16 -1.05 12.02 12.61
N LYS A 17 -0.11 12.29 11.68
CA LYS A 17 1.12 11.51 11.57
C LYS A 17 1.94 11.58 12.87
N SER A 18 2.13 12.77 13.42
CA SER A 18 2.85 12.96 14.68
C SER A 18 2.25 12.18 15.83
N ILE A 19 0.91 12.18 15.97
CA ILE A 19 0.21 11.43 17.04
C ILE A 19 0.44 9.91 16.87
N LEU A 20 0.41 9.42 15.63
CA LEU A 20 0.67 8.01 15.33
C LEU A 20 2.13 7.61 15.57
N ASP A 21 3.08 8.54 15.43
CA ASP A 21 4.51 8.29 15.65
C ASP A 21 4.88 8.21 17.13
N THR A 22 4.19 8.95 18.01
CA THR A 22 4.56 9.05 19.43
C THR A 22 4.00 7.94 20.31
N SER A 23 3.27 6.96 19.75
CA SER A 23 2.33 6.09 20.46
C SER A 23 1.25 6.93 21.18
N PRO A 24 -0.05 6.76 20.89
CA PRO A 24 -1.05 7.67 21.41
C PRO A 24 -1.16 7.54 22.94
N ALA A 25 -0.49 8.43 23.66
CA ALA A 25 -0.69 8.63 25.10
C ALA A 25 -2.13 9.10 25.38
N ASP A 26 -2.78 9.74 24.39
CA ASP A 26 -4.19 10.12 24.42
C ASP A 26 -4.94 9.62 23.16
N LEU A 27 -5.65 8.50 23.32
CA LEU A 27 -6.55 7.98 22.26
C LEU A 27 -7.69 8.94 21.92
N THR A 28 -8.06 9.84 22.84
CA THR A 28 -9.15 10.80 22.63
C THR A 28 -8.76 11.82 21.56
N GLU A 29 -7.57 12.40 21.67
CA GLU A 29 -7.03 13.34 20.68
C GLU A 29 -6.96 12.69 19.29
N LEU A 30 -6.43 11.47 19.21
CA LEU A 30 -6.34 10.72 17.97
C LEU A 30 -7.73 10.47 17.35
N HIS A 31 -8.71 10.03 18.14
CA HIS A 31 -10.07 9.80 17.67
C HIS A 31 -10.76 11.08 17.20
N THR A 32 -10.51 12.22 17.86
CA THR A 32 -10.99 13.53 17.40
C THR A 32 -10.40 13.90 16.05
N GLU A 33 -9.08 13.76 15.88
CA GLU A 33 -8.43 14.07 14.61
C GLU A 33 -8.85 13.14 13.47
N LEU A 34 -8.98 11.84 13.75
CA LEU A 34 -9.49 10.87 12.78
C LEU A 34 -10.96 11.15 12.41
N SER A 35 -11.80 11.51 13.38
CA SER A 35 -13.19 11.93 13.14
C SER A 35 -13.24 13.10 12.16
N ASN A 36 -12.44 14.14 12.42
CA ASN A 36 -12.33 15.32 11.57
C ASN A 36 -11.78 14.99 10.18
N PHE A 37 -10.84 14.05 10.09
CA PHE A 37 -10.27 13.60 8.82
C PHE A 37 -11.28 12.84 7.95
N LEU A 38 -12.14 12.04 8.57
CA LEU A 38 -13.20 11.26 7.92
C LEU A 38 -14.43 12.07 7.48
N LEU A 39 -14.52 13.35 7.86
CA LEU A 39 -15.57 14.24 7.34
C LEU A 39 -15.41 14.51 5.83
N ASP A 40 -14.20 14.34 5.31
CA ASP A 40 -13.92 14.41 3.88
C ASP A 40 -14.16 13.04 3.22
N GLU A 41 -15.07 12.99 2.24
CA GLU A 41 -15.44 11.73 1.59
C GLU A 41 -14.27 11.08 0.84
N GLU A 42 -13.26 11.86 0.45
CA GLU A 42 -12.05 11.36 -0.20
C GLU A 42 -11.13 10.57 0.74
N ASN A 43 -11.27 10.78 2.05
CA ASN A 43 -10.40 10.17 3.07
C ASN A 43 -10.99 8.88 3.65
N ILE A 44 -12.24 8.53 3.37
CA ILE A 44 -12.96 7.45 4.08
C ILE A 44 -12.26 6.08 3.96
N ARG A 45 -11.49 5.86 2.89
CA ARG A 45 -10.77 4.59 2.66
C ARG A 45 -9.67 4.32 3.70
N ILE A 46 -9.23 5.32 4.46
CA ILE A 46 -8.30 5.12 5.58
C ILE A 46 -8.81 4.10 6.61
N ILE A 47 -10.13 3.98 6.79
CA ILE A 47 -10.72 3.05 7.79
C ILE A 47 -10.40 1.58 7.50
N LEU A 48 -10.09 1.25 6.24
CA LEU A 48 -9.65 -0.09 5.85
C LEU A 48 -8.33 -0.44 6.53
N TYR A 49 -7.49 0.57 6.77
CA TYR A 49 -6.12 0.41 7.23
C TYR A 49 -5.93 0.73 8.71
N LEU A 50 -6.89 1.38 9.39
CA LEU A 50 -6.74 1.73 10.80
C LEU A 50 -6.41 0.50 11.67
N PRO A 51 -5.34 0.52 12.48
CA PRO A 51 -5.04 -0.54 13.44
C PRO A 51 -6.24 -0.92 14.31
N PHE A 52 -6.42 -2.21 14.57
CA PHE A 52 -7.62 -2.68 15.25
C PHE A 52 -7.72 -2.25 16.72
N ASN A 53 -6.60 -1.95 17.37
CA ASN A 53 -6.54 -1.36 18.69
C ASN A 53 -6.97 0.11 18.70
N LEU A 54 -7.02 0.77 17.54
CA LEU A 54 -7.51 2.14 17.34
C LEU A 54 -8.97 2.20 16.87
N LEU A 55 -9.66 1.06 16.83
CA LEU A 55 -11.10 1.06 16.57
C LEU A 55 -11.85 1.71 17.74
N PRO A 56 -12.88 2.52 17.46
CA PRO A 56 -13.64 3.22 18.50
C PRO A 56 -14.39 2.25 19.41
N SER A 57 -14.64 2.70 20.64
CA SER A 57 -15.62 2.06 21.52
C SER A 57 -17.04 2.41 21.06
N PRO A 58 -18.01 1.49 21.17
CA PRO A 58 -19.43 1.77 20.87
C PRO A 58 -19.96 2.99 21.63
N GLY A 59 -20.85 3.76 20.99
CA GLY A 59 -21.49 4.94 21.59
C GLY A 59 -20.63 6.21 21.61
N THR A 60 -19.42 6.19 21.05
CA THR A 60 -18.59 7.39 20.88
C THR A 60 -18.90 8.09 19.56
N THR A 61 -18.69 9.42 19.49
CA THR A 61 -18.82 10.18 18.23
C THR A 61 -17.93 9.60 17.11
N PHE A 62 -16.74 9.12 17.45
CA PHE A 62 -15.86 8.47 16.47
C PHE A 62 -16.43 7.14 15.97
N ALA A 63 -17.12 6.35 16.81
CA ALA A 63 -17.84 5.14 16.36
C ALA A 63 -18.90 5.45 15.31
N ASP A 64 -19.69 6.50 15.52
CA ASP A 64 -20.76 6.89 14.59
C ASP A 64 -20.18 7.33 13.23
N ILE A 65 -19.13 8.15 13.25
CA ILE A 65 -18.44 8.61 12.04
C ILE A 65 -17.77 7.43 11.33
N TYR A 66 -17.08 6.56 12.08
CA TYR A 66 -16.43 5.37 11.54
C TYR A 66 -17.45 4.45 10.84
N LEU A 67 -18.54 4.10 11.52
CA LEU A 67 -19.57 3.20 10.99
C LEU A 67 -20.30 3.82 9.79
N LYS A 68 -20.54 5.14 9.79
CA LYS A 68 -21.10 5.84 8.64
C LYS A 68 -20.16 5.75 7.43
N SER A 69 -18.86 5.99 7.62
CA SER A 69 -17.85 5.87 6.57
C SER A 69 -17.70 4.43 6.06
N TRP A 70 -17.72 3.45 6.98
CA TRP A 70 -17.69 2.03 6.65
C TRP A 70 -18.90 1.60 5.80
N LYS A 71 -20.12 1.99 6.19
CA LYS A 71 -21.33 1.73 5.40
C LYS A 71 -21.26 2.36 4.01
N LYS A 72 -20.68 3.56 3.87
CA LYS A 72 -20.45 4.18 2.56
C LYS A 72 -19.52 3.33 1.68
N LEU A 73 -18.45 2.76 2.23
CA LEU A 73 -17.56 1.88 1.47
C LEU A 73 -18.21 0.55 1.08
N LEU A 74 -19.18 0.04 1.86
CA LEU A 74 -19.95 -1.15 1.49
C LEU A 74 -20.91 -0.89 0.33
N THR A 75 -21.40 0.33 0.16
CA THR A 75 -22.45 0.65 -0.84
C THR A 75 -21.95 1.41 -2.06
N ALA A 76 -20.91 2.23 -1.92
CA ALA A 76 -20.21 2.83 -3.05
C ALA A 76 -19.71 1.69 -3.92
N ASN A 77 -20.07 1.59 -5.20
CA ASN A 77 -19.78 0.44 -6.10
C ASN A 77 -18.26 0.23 -6.37
N GLU A 78 -17.46 0.15 -5.31
CA GLU A 78 -16.02 0.05 -5.26
C GLU A 78 -15.65 -1.40 -5.04
N ASN A 79 -15.30 -2.06 -6.13
CA ASN A 79 -14.90 -3.47 -6.13
C ASN A 79 -13.39 -3.51 -6.40
N ASP A 80 -12.60 -3.83 -5.38
CA ASP A 80 -11.16 -4.01 -5.50
C ASP A 80 -10.87 -5.39 -6.10
N LEU A 81 -9.75 -5.56 -6.82
CA LEU A 81 -9.26 -6.89 -7.17
C LEU A 81 -8.96 -7.67 -5.89
N ARG A 82 -9.23 -8.99 -5.89
CA ARG A 82 -8.96 -9.83 -4.71
C ARG A 82 -7.46 -9.98 -4.49
N THR A 83 -6.65 -10.12 -5.55
CA THR A 83 -5.18 -10.21 -5.45
C THR A 83 -4.57 -8.98 -4.77
N ASN A 84 -5.04 -7.79 -5.13
CA ASN A 84 -4.75 -6.53 -4.45
C ASN A 84 -5.06 -6.51 -2.93
N PHE A 85 -5.77 -7.51 -2.40
CA PHE A 85 -6.05 -7.68 -0.98
C PHE A 85 -5.29 -8.86 -0.36
N VAL A 86 -5.07 -9.93 -1.12
CA VAL A 86 -4.49 -11.19 -0.63
C VAL A 86 -2.97 -11.14 -0.64
N ASP A 87 -2.38 -10.92 -1.80
CA ASP A 87 -0.94 -10.98 -2.05
C ASP A 87 -0.37 -9.65 -2.55
N GLY A 88 -1.24 -8.65 -2.75
CA GLY A 88 -0.86 -7.36 -3.31
C GLY A 88 -0.45 -7.43 -4.77
N ASP A 89 -0.76 -8.53 -5.46
CA ASP A 89 -0.48 -8.65 -6.88
C ASP A 89 -1.46 -7.82 -7.70
N VAL A 90 -0.92 -7.10 -8.67
CA VAL A 90 -1.68 -6.23 -9.56
C VAL A 90 -1.65 -6.87 -10.93
N LEU A 91 -2.76 -7.54 -11.23
CA LEU A 91 -2.88 -8.30 -12.45
C LEU A 91 -2.98 -7.35 -13.65
N GLU A 92 -2.25 -7.68 -14.72
CA GLU A 92 -2.36 -6.98 -15.99
C GLU A 92 -3.81 -7.11 -16.53
N PRO A 93 -4.38 -6.04 -17.11
CA PRO A 93 -5.76 -6.05 -17.63
C PRO A 93 -6.05 -7.18 -18.62
N GLU A 94 -5.02 -7.72 -19.28
CA GLU A 94 -5.09 -8.77 -20.29
C GLU A 94 -5.44 -10.15 -19.72
N LEU A 95 -5.32 -10.36 -18.40
CA LEU A 95 -5.50 -11.67 -17.75
C LEU A 95 -6.97 -12.09 -17.50
N GLY A 96 -7.95 -11.34 -18.02
CA GLY A 96 -9.37 -11.69 -17.97
C GLY A 96 -10.12 -11.20 -16.71
N GLU A 97 -11.31 -11.76 -16.47
CA GLU A 97 -12.15 -11.39 -15.32
C GLU A 97 -11.54 -11.89 -14.00
N ASN A 98 -10.81 -11.00 -13.34
CA ASN A 98 -10.22 -11.28 -12.04
C ASN A 98 -11.24 -11.19 -10.91
N PRO A 99 -11.19 -12.08 -9.90
CA PRO A 99 -12.08 -12.03 -8.75
C PRO A 99 -12.00 -10.67 -8.06
N ARG A 100 -13.15 -10.10 -7.72
CA ARG A 100 -13.26 -8.84 -6.99
C ARG A 100 -13.85 -9.03 -5.60
N VAL A 101 -13.55 -8.11 -4.71
CA VAL A 101 -14.01 -8.10 -3.32
C VAL A 101 -14.39 -6.69 -2.86
N ARG A 102 -15.29 -6.61 -1.87
CA ARG A 102 -15.52 -5.42 -1.06
C ARG A 102 -14.63 -5.48 0.18
N LYS A 103 -13.45 -4.87 0.15
CA LYS A 103 -12.49 -4.88 1.28
C LYS A 103 -13.13 -4.45 2.61
N ALA A 104 -14.08 -3.51 2.58
CA ALA A 104 -14.80 -3.07 3.77
C ALA A 104 -15.62 -4.19 4.44
N ALA A 105 -16.17 -5.15 3.67
CA ALA A 105 -16.91 -6.28 4.24
C ALA A 105 -16.01 -7.17 5.10
N HIS A 106 -14.73 -7.29 4.75
CA HIS A 106 -13.78 -8.08 5.53
C HIS A 106 -13.49 -7.49 6.91
N LEU A 107 -13.92 -6.26 7.23
CA LEU A 107 -13.84 -5.73 8.60
C LEU A 107 -14.93 -6.27 9.53
N ILE A 108 -16.00 -6.89 9.00
CA ILE A 108 -17.16 -7.35 9.78
C ILE A 108 -16.77 -8.15 11.03
N PRO A 109 -15.90 -9.18 10.96
CA PRO A 109 -15.54 -9.95 12.14
C PRO A 109 -14.99 -9.10 13.28
N LYS A 110 -14.19 -8.09 12.95
CA LYS A 110 -13.62 -7.20 13.97
C LYS A 110 -14.62 -6.19 14.50
N LEU A 111 -15.53 -5.72 13.66
CA LEU A 111 -16.59 -4.80 14.09
C LEU A 111 -17.57 -5.50 15.04
N VAL A 112 -17.89 -6.78 14.81
CA VAL A 112 -18.72 -7.56 15.76
C VAL A 112 -17.95 -7.84 17.05
N ASP A 113 -16.67 -8.24 16.97
CA ASP A 113 -15.79 -8.44 18.14
C ASP A 113 -15.69 -7.18 19.03
N LYS A 114 -15.69 -5.99 18.41
CA LYS A 114 -15.67 -4.69 19.12
C LYS A 114 -17.05 -4.19 19.57
N GLY A 115 -18.12 -4.93 19.30
CA GLY A 115 -19.49 -4.51 19.62
C GLY A 115 -20.01 -3.32 18.79
N LEU A 116 -19.33 -2.99 17.68
CA LEU A 116 -19.75 -1.94 16.75
C LEU A 116 -20.84 -2.44 15.78
N LEU A 117 -20.94 -3.76 15.60
CA LEU A 117 -22.02 -4.42 14.88
C LEU A 117 -22.59 -5.56 15.73
N SER A 118 -23.91 -5.74 15.69
CA SER A 118 -24.55 -6.92 16.25
C SER A 118 -24.56 -8.08 15.24
N PRO A 119 -24.67 -9.34 15.69
CA PRO A 119 -24.88 -10.47 14.78
C PRO A 119 -26.13 -10.32 13.90
N SER A 120 -27.20 -9.68 14.40
CA SER A 120 -28.38 -9.36 13.61
C SER A 120 -28.10 -8.39 12.47
N ASP A 121 -27.24 -7.38 12.69
CA ASP A 121 -26.85 -6.45 11.62
C ASP A 121 -26.15 -7.19 10.49
N VAL A 122 -25.31 -8.19 10.80
CA VAL A 122 -24.62 -9.01 9.79
C VAL A 122 -25.61 -9.83 8.97
N VAL A 123 -26.62 -10.43 9.62
CA VAL A 123 -27.65 -11.22 8.92
C VAL A 123 -28.48 -10.32 7.98
N SER A 124 -28.84 -9.12 8.43
CA SER A 124 -29.51 -8.12 7.59
C SER A 124 -28.66 -7.72 6.41
N LEU A 125 -27.40 -7.34 6.62
CA LEU A 125 -26.46 -6.99 5.55
C LEU A 125 -26.28 -8.12 4.52
N PHE A 126 -26.13 -9.35 5.00
CA PHE A 126 -26.02 -10.52 4.13
C PHE A 126 -27.28 -10.73 3.29
N THR A 127 -28.47 -10.57 3.89
CA THR A 127 -29.75 -10.73 3.19
C THR A 127 -29.99 -9.64 2.16
N ASP A 128 -29.70 -8.38 2.53
CA ASP A 128 -29.90 -7.21 1.68
C ASP A 128 -28.90 -7.16 0.51
N SER A 129 -27.73 -7.77 0.68
CA SER A 129 -26.69 -7.84 -0.35
C SER A 129 -26.99 -8.81 -1.51
N LYS A 130 -28.08 -9.58 -1.49
CA LYS A 130 -28.38 -10.58 -2.55
C LYS A 130 -28.41 -10.03 -3.97
N GLY A 131 -28.70 -8.74 -4.14
CA GLY A 131 -28.67 -8.05 -5.44
C GLY A 131 -27.27 -7.62 -5.90
N ASP A 132 -26.29 -7.55 -5.01
CA ASP A 132 -24.88 -7.23 -5.29
C ASP A 132 -24.03 -8.47 -4.98
N LYS A 133 -23.77 -9.29 -6.02
CA LYS A 133 -23.04 -10.54 -5.88
C LYS A 133 -21.66 -10.36 -5.23
N ILE A 134 -20.94 -9.27 -5.55
CA ILE A 134 -19.59 -9.05 -5.02
C ILE A 134 -19.65 -8.74 -3.54
N LEU A 135 -20.55 -7.86 -3.12
CA LEU A 135 -20.79 -7.57 -1.71
C LEU A 135 -21.25 -8.83 -0.96
N HIS A 136 -22.19 -9.58 -1.54
CA HIS A 136 -22.73 -10.81 -0.94
C HIS A 136 -21.62 -11.84 -0.69
N ASP A 137 -20.82 -12.14 -1.70
CA ASP A 137 -19.69 -13.07 -1.61
C ASP A 137 -18.65 -12.57 -0.58
N SER A 138 -18.39 -11.26 -0.53
CA SER A 138 -17.45 -10.67 0.43
C SER A 138 -17.94 -10.74 1.87
N ILE A 139 -19.25 -10.64 2.12
CA ILE A 139 -19.84 -10.86 3.45
C ILE A 139 -19.80 -12.35 3.79
N ALA A 140 -20.16 -13.22 2.84
CA ALA A 140 -20.15 -14.68 3.00
C ALA A 140 -18.78 -15.19 3.46
N ASP A 141 -17.70 -14.64 2.89
CA ASP A 141 -16.32 -14.95 3.26
C ASP A 141 -16.03 -14.74 4.75
N THR A 142 -16.72 -13.80 5.41
CA THR A 142 -16.49 -13.48 6.83
C THR A 142 -17.25 -14.37 7.81
N LEU A 143 -18.30 -15.06 7.36
CA LEU A 143 -19.18 -15.88 8.22
C LEU A 143 -18.44 -17.03 8.94
N PRO A 144 -17.48 -17.75 8.31
CA PRO A 144 -16.67 -18.76 9.00
C PRO A 144 -15.93 -18.21 10.22
N ILE A 145 -15.38 -16.98 10.13
CA ILE A 145 -14.68 -16.36 11.27
C ILE A 145 -15.68 -16.05 12.38
N LEU A 146 -16.84 -15.46 12.05
CA LEU A 146 -17.86 -15.17 13.04
C LEU A 146 -18.33 -16.43 13.77
N ALA A 147 -18.49 -17.56 13.06
CA ALA A 147 -18.82 -18.83 13.69
C ALA A 147 -17.68 -19.36 14.57
N CYS A 148 -16.42 -19.24 14.13
CA CYS A 148 -15.26 -19.56 14.96
C CYS A 148 -15.24 -18.73 16.25
N LEU A 149 -15.61 -17.46 16.19
CA LEU A 149 -15.71 -16.57 17.35
C LEU A 149 -16.94 -16.87 18.23
N GLY A 150 -17.84 -17.76 17.80
CA GLY A 150 -19.09 -18.05 18.50
C GLY A 150 -20.13 -16.93 18.39
N LEU A 151 -19.97 -16.03 17.42
CA LEU A 151 -20.80 -14.83 17.24
C LEU A 151 -22.02 -15.10 16.34
N VAL A 152 -21.96 -16.14 15.50
CA VAL A 152 -23.09 -16.62 14.69
C VAL A 152 -23.20 -18.13 14.76
N ARG A 153 -24.41 -18.67 14.53
CA ARG A 153 -24.64 -20.11 14.54
C ARG A 153 -24.01 -20.77 13.30
N SER A 154 -23.47 -21.97 13.48
CA SER A 154 -22.78 -22.72 12.41
C SER A 154 -23.68 -23.20 11.26
N ASP A 155 -24.98 -23.33 11.50
CA ASP A 155 -25.97 -23.69 10.48
C ASP A 155 -26.18 -22.57 9.45
N LEU A 156 -26.12 -21.30 9.89
CA LEU A 156 -26.12 -20.14 9.01
C LEU A 156 -24.95 -20.20 8.01
N VAL A 157 -23.75 -20.58 8.49
CA VAL A 157 -22.53 -20.69 7.67
C VAL A 157 -22.67 -21.80 6.63
N LYS A 158 -23.12 -22.99 7.03
CA LYS A 158 -23.22 -24.17 6.14
C LYS A 158 -24.16 -23.95 4.96
N ALA A 159 -25.20 -23.15 5.13
CA ALA A 159 -26.15 -22.84 4.06
C ALA A 159 -25.61 -21.83 3.02
N GLN A 160 -24.49 -21.16 3.31
CA GLN A 160 -24.11 -19.91 2.63
C GLN A 160 -22.65 -19.86 2.16
N THR A 161 -21.77 -20.75 2.66
CA THR A 161 -20.36 -20.79 2.22
C THR A 161 -20.12 -21.86 1.16
N LYS A 162 -19.27 -21.57 0.17
CA LYS A 162 -18.81 -22.56 -0.81
C LYS A 162 -18.16 -23.76 -0.08
N PRO A 163 -18.38 -25.01 -0.53
CA PRO A 163 -17.97 -26.23 0.17
C PRO A 163 -16.46 -26.44 0.31
N ALA A 164 -15.63 -25.57 -0.28
CA ALA A 164 -14.17 -25.72 -0.34
C ALA A 164 -13.41 -25.06 0.83
N LYS A 165 -14.05 -24.23 1.67
CA LYS A 165 -13.34 -23.58 2.79
C LYS A 165 -13.46 -24.39 4.09
N PRO A 166 -12.36 -24.56 4.87
CA PRO A 166 -12.41 -25.26 6.14
C PRO A 166 -13.42 -24.56 7.07
N THR A 167 -14.34 -25.33 7.63
CA THR A 167 -15.33 -24.80 8.58
C THR A 167 -14.86 -25.06 10.00
N CYS A 168 -14.92 -24.02 10.84
CA CYS A 168 -14.67 -24.17 12.27
C CYS A 168 -15.60 -25.24 12.84
N PRO A 169 -15.08 -26.18 13.66
CA PRO A 169 -15.96 -27.14 14.33
C PRO A 169 -16.96 -26.41 15.24
N PRO A 170 -18.24 -26.82 15.24
CA PRO A 170 -19.32 -26.06 15.87
C PRO A 170 -19.33 -26.10 17.40
N ASN A 171 -18.55 -26.98 18.04
CA ASN A 171 -18.49 -27.09 19.49
C ASN A 171 -17.08 -26.79 20.00
N LEU A 172 -17.00 -26.21 21.21
CA LEU A 172 -15.76 -25.75 21.83
C LEU A 172 -14.68 -26.86 21.92
N LYS A 173 -15.08 -28.09 22.23
CA LYS A 173 -14.16 -29.23 22.39
C LYS A 173 -13.54 -29.64 21.06
N ALA A 174 -14.34 -29.72 20.00
CA ALA A 174 -13.87 -29.98 18.64
C ALA A 174 -13.07 -28.80 18.10
N ARG A 175 -13.42 -27.56 18.47
CA ARG A 175 -12.64 -26.36 18.12
C ARG A 175 -11.26 -26.39 18.77
N ILE A 176 -11.15 -26.71 20.06
CA ILE A 176 -9.86 -26.87 20.75
C ILE A 176 -9.04 -27.99 20.09
N ALA A 177 -9.64 -29.16 19.84
CA ALA A 177 -8.95 -30.27 19.19
C ALA A 177 -8.48 -29.94 17.77
N TRP A 178 -9.30 -29.21 17.00
CA TRP A 178 -8.95 -28.74 15.67
C TRP A 178 -7.89 -27.64 15.70
N GLU A 179 -7.96 -26.70 16.64
CA GLU A 179 -6.91 -25.68 16.87
C GLU A 179 -5.58 -26.32 17.26
N ASP A 180 -5.60 -27.35 18.11
CA ASP A 180 -4.41 -28.12 18.47
C ASP A 180 -3.86 -28.87 17.26
N GLN A 181 -4.73 -29.41 16.40
CA GLN A 181 -4.34 -30.08 15.16
C GLN A 181 -3.79 -29.09 14.12
N GLU A 182 -4.41 -27.93 13.95
CA GLU A 182 -3.92 -26.85 13.10
C GLU A 182 -2.60 -26.27 13.63
N ARG A 183 -2.43 -26.12 14.94
CA ARG A 183 -1.15 -25.71 15.55
C ARG A 183 -0.05 -26.73 15.28
N LYS A 184 -0.38 -28.03 15.33
CA LYS A 184 0.53 -29.13 14.95
C LYS A 184 0.82 -29.14 13.45
N ASN A 185 -0.20 -28.93 12.61
CA ASN A 185 -0.09 -28.93 11.15
C ASN A 185 0.70 -27.72 10.63
N LYS A 186 0.48 -26.54 11.22
CA LYS A 186 1.14 -25.29 10.82
C LYS A 186 2.62 -25.24 11.18
N LYS A 187 3.18 -26.23 11.91
CA LYS A 187 4.52 -26.16 12.49
C LYS A 187 4.78 -24.72 12.97
N ILE A 188 3.97 -24.22 13.90
CA ILE A 188 4.36 -22.97 14.57
C ILE A 188 5.67 -23.31 15.27
N ILE A 189 6.79 -22.92 14.65
CA ILE A 189 8.12 -23.13 15.18
C ILE A 189 8.20 -22.17 16.36
N GLU A 190 7.83 -22.66 17.55
CA GLU A 190 8.26 -22.00 18.77
C GLU A 190 9.79 -22.05 18.75
N PHE A 191 10.40 -20.89 18.55
CA PHE A 191 11.86 -20.77 18.53
C PHE A 191 12.37 -21.11 19.93
N THR A 192 12.92 -22.31 20.06
CA THR A 192 13.61 -22.74 21.28
C THR A 192 14.96 -22.06 21.39
N ASP A 193 15.58 -22.07 22.57
CA ASP A 193 16.97 -21.63 22.77
C ASP A 193 17.96 -22.29 21.77
N ARG A 194 17.66 -23.51 21.32
CA ARG A 194 18.44 -24.18 20.26
C ARG A 194 18.33 -23.49 18.91
N SER A 195 17.16 -22.99 18.54
CA SER A 195 16.95 -22.27 17.29
C SER A 195 17.77 -20.98 17.23
N PHE A 196 17.89 -20.27 18.35
CA PHE A 196 18.79 -19.11 18.48
C PHE A 196 20.27 -19.50 18.36
N ALA A 197 20.68 -20.61 18.98
CA ALA A 197 22.05 -21.12 18.86
C ALA A 197 22.41 -21.49 17.41
N TYR A 198 21.50 -22.13 16.68
CA TYR A 198 21.70 -22.44 15.25
C TYR A 198 21.77 -21.18 14.40
N ALA A 199 20.93 -20.18 14.65
CA ALA A 199 20.97 -18.94 13.88
C ALA A 199 22.32 -18.22 14.00
N LYS A 200 22.93 -18.21 15.20
CA LYS A 200 24.27 -17.65 15.40
C LYS A 200 25.33 -18.39 14.58
N TYR A 201 25.28 -19.73 14.56
CA TYR A 201 26.17 -20.55 13.72
C TYR A 201 25.97 -20.24 12.23
N PHE A 202 24.71 -20.13 11.78
CA PHE A 202 24.44 -19.78 10.40
C PHE A 202 24.84 -18.35 10.04
N LEU A 203 24.85 -17.41 10.99
CA LEU A 203 25.29 -16.03 10.74
C LEU A 203 26.76 -15.97 10.33
N GLU A 204 27.62 -16.78 10.96
CA GLU A 204 29.02 -16.93 10.58
C GLU A 204 29.16 -17.52 9.18
N LEU A 205 28.38 -18.57 8.87
CA LEU A 205 28.34 -19.16 7.53
C LEU A 205 27.83 -18.15 6.49
N PHE A 206 26.79 -17.38 6.81
CA PHE A 206 26.23 -16.36 5.92
C PHE A 206 27.25 -15.26 5.65
N THR A 207 28.05 -14.86 6.64
CA THR A 207 29.13 -13.90 6.45
C THR A 207 30.18 -14.43 5.45
N LEU A 208 30.54 -15.71 5.57
CA LEU A 208 31.47 -16.36 4.64
C LEU A 208 30.90 -16.45 3.22
N ILE A 209 29.63 -16.86 3.10
CA ILE A 209 28.93 -16.95 1.80
C ILE A 209 28.81 -15.54 1.20
N TRP A 210 28.35 -14.55 1.96
CA TRP A 210 28.17 -13.17 1.52
C TRP A 210 29.42 -12.59 0.86
N GLY A 211 30.59 -12.78 1.47
CA GLY A 211 31.85 -12.28 0.93
C GLY A 211 32.24 -12.90 -0.42
N LYS A 212 31.77 -14.11 -0.72
CA LYS A 212 32.12 -14.87 -1.93
C LYS A 212 31.01 -14.94 -2.99
N SER A 213 29.80 -14.54 -2.61
CA SER A 213 28.60 -14.67 -3.44
C SER A 213 28.42 -13.55 -4.46
N ASN A 214 27.69 -13.89 -5.53
CA ASN A 214 27.16 -12.91 -6.48
C ASN A 214 26.00 -12.10 -5.84
N LEU A 215 25.51 -11.10 -6.58
CA LEU A 215 24.50 -10.18 -6.07
C LEU A 215 23.15 -10.87 -5.82
N GLU A 216 22.74 -11.80 -6.68
CA GLU A 216 21.50 -12.58 -6.52
C GLU A 216 21.49 -13.40 -5.22
N THR A 217 22.57 -14.14 -4.94
CA THR A 217 22.68 -14.91 -3.69
C THR A 217 22.70 -13.98 -2.46
N ARG A 218 23.33 -12.80 -2.56
CA ARG A 218 23.28 -11.80 -1.48
C ARG A 218 21.86 -11.30 -1.23
N GLU A 219 21.02 -11.18 -2.24
CA GLU A 219 19.62 -10.79 -2.05
C GLU A 219 18.78 -11.84 -1.33
N ASP A 220 18.99 -13.11 -1.66
CA ASP A 220 18.32 -14.22 -1.00
C ASP A 220 18.73 -14.28 0.47
N LEU A 221 20.04 -14.15 0.73
CA LEU A 221 20.56 -14.05 2.09
C LEU A 221 20.00 -12.83 2.83
N ALA A 222 19.93 -11.66 2.19
CA ALA A 222 19.36 -10.46 2.80
C ALA A 222 17.89 -10.69 3.18
N THR A 223 17.12 -11.36 2.32
CA THR A 223 15.71 -11.70 2.59
C THR A 223 15.58 -12.64 3.79
N ILE A 224 16.44 -13.66 3.89
CA ILE A 224 16.47 -14.56 5.06
C ILE A 224 16.87 -13.79 6.32
N LEU A 225 17.88 -12.92 6.25
CA LEU A 225 18.35 -12.11 7.37
C LEU A 225 17.28 -11.14 7.86
N PHE A 226 16.56 -10.47 6.96
CA PHE A 226 15.43 -9.62 7.35
C PHE A 226 14.30 -10.44 7.97
N HIS A 227 14.03 -11.64 7.47
CA HIS A 227 13.07 -12.56 8.09
C HIS A 227 13.52 -13.01 9.50
N TRP A 228 14.81 -13.29 9.70
CA TRP A 228 15.36 -13.60 11.03
C TRP A 228 15.29 -12.42 11.98
N LEU A 229 15.61 -11.21 11.49
CA LEU A 229 15.45 -9.99 12.26
C LEU A 229 13.99 -9.79 12.66
N SER A 230 13.07 -10.09 11.75
CA SER A 230 11.63 -9.98 11.99
C SER A 230 11.17 -10.95 13.07
N MET A 231 11.63 -12.19 13.03
CA MET A 231 11.36 -13.20 14.07
C MET A 231 12.13 -12.96 15.39
N GLY A 232 12.94 -11.90 15.49
CA GLY A 232 13.76 -11.61 16.67
C GLY A 232 14.95 -12.56 16.86
N VAL A 233 15.27 -13.37 15.85
CA VAL A 233 16.37 -14.35 15.85
C VAL A 233 17.74 -13.67 15.81
N ILE A 234 17.83 -12.53 15.12
CA ILE A 234 19.01 -11.64 15.10
C ILE A 234 18.60 -10.20 15.44
N LYS A 235 19.58 -9.36 15.76
CA LYS A 235 19.38 -7.93 16.05
C LYS A 235 19.74 -7.08 14.84
N GLU A 236 19.27 -5.82 14.81
CA GLU A 236 19.65 -4.88 13.74
C GLU A 236 21.17 -4.64 13.65
N SER A 237 21.89 -4.76 14.78
CA SER A 237 23.35 -4.69 14.80
C SER A 237 24.01 -5.76 13.94
N ASP A 238 23.39 -6.94 13.81
CA ASP A 238 23.95 -8.08 13.08
C ASP A 238 23.87 -7.86 11.57
N LEU A 239 22.91 -7.05 11.10
CA LEU A 239 22.81 -6.67 9.68
C LEU A 239 23.95 -5.77 9.21
N LYS A 240 24.60 -5.03 10.12
CA LYS A 240 25.70 -4.12 9.78
C LYS A 240 26.88 -4.84 9.14
N VAL A 241 27.11 -6.11 9.50
CA VAL A 241 28.17 -6.96 8.92
C VAL A 241 27.97 -7.14 7.41
N PHE A 242 26.72 -7.10 6.95
CA PHE A 242 26.33 -7.28 5.55
C PHE A 242 26.14 -5.95 4.81
N ASN A 243 26.41 -4.82 5.48
CA ASN A 243 26.01 -3.47 5.04
C ASN A 243 24.51 -3.38 4.73
N LEU A 244 23.69 -4.15 5.45
CA LEU A 244 22.24 -4.12 5.32
C LEU A 244 21.66 -3.16 6.36
N LYS A 245 20.70 -2.35 5.91
CA LYS A 245 19.84 -1.55 6.78
C LYS A 245 18.41 -1.98 6.53
N ARG A 246 17.60 -2.10 7.59
CA ARG A 246 16.16 -2.29 7.44
C ARG A 246 15.62 -1.12 6.63
N PRO A 247 14.88 -1.36 5.53
CA PRO A 247 14.34 -0.26 4.78
C PRO A 247 13.26 0.48 5.56
N ASP A 248 13.38 1.79 5.57
CA ASP A 248 12.33 2.67 6.04
C ASP A 248 11.26 2.79 4.95
N LEU A 249 10.23 1.95 5.07
CA LEU A 249 9.05 1.95 4.20
C LEU A 249 8.14 3.17 4.40
N GLU A 250 8.49 4.13 5.27
CA GLU A 250 7.81 5.43 5.36
C GLU A 250 8.57 6.51 4.55
N SER A 251 9.90 6.46 4.56
CA SER A 251 10.78 7.44 3.91
C SER A 251 10.82 7.33 2.38
N THR A 252 11.37 8.33 1.71
CA THR A 252 11.57 8.36 0.25
C THR A 252 13.03 8.55 -0.19
N GLN A 253 14.00 8.55 0.72
CA GLN A 253 15.34 9.03 0.39
C GLN A 253 16.40 7.92 0.36
N ASN A 254 17.19 7.94 -0.71
CA ASN A 254 18.45 7.24 -0.85
C ASN A 254 19.38 8.11 -1.72
N ASP A 255 20.55 8.47 -1.20
CA ASP A 255 21.50 9.39 -1.85
C ASP A 255 21.93 8.92 -3.26
N ASP A 256 21.96 7.60 -3.48
CA ASP A 256 22.33 7.01 -4.76
C ASP A 256 21.34 7.36 -5.89
N ILE A 257 20.08 7.65 -5.56
CA ILE A 257 19.03 8.00 -6.54
C ILE A 257 19.31 9.36 -7.17
N THR A 258 19.84 10.30 -6.41
CA THR A 258 20.10 11.66 -6.89
C THR A 258 21.12 11.67 -8.02
N LYS A 259 22.21 10.91 -7.87
CA LYS A 259 23.28 10.85 -8.86
C LYS A 259 22.83 10.32 -10.22
N GLU A 260 22.07 9.22 -10.26
CA GLU A 260 21.62 8.61 -11.51
C GLU A 260 20.71 9.55 -12.32
N VAL A 261 19.81 10.28 -11.64
CA VAL A 261 18.95 11.25 -12.31
C VAL A 261 19.70 12.52 -12.71
N ASP A 262 20.68 12.96 -11.91
CA ASP A 262 21.55 14.08 -12.28
C ASP A 262 22.39 13.75 -13.53
N ASP A 263 22.97 12.55 -13.61
CA ASP A 263 23.70 12.07 -14.79
C ASP A 263 22.79 12.03 -16.04
N LEU A 264 21.54 11.59 -15.89
CA LEU A 264 20.53 11.63 -16.96
C LEU A 264 20.20 13.07 -17.37
N ASN A 265 20.03 13.98 -16.42
CA ASN A 265 19.74 15.38 -16.69
C ASN A 265 20.90 16.09 -17.40
N GLU A 266 22.15 15.82 -17.01
CA GLU A 266 23.34 16.34 -17.70
C GLU A 266 23.45 15.78 -19.12
N LYS A 267 23.08 14.51 -19.34
CA LYS A 267 22.99 13.93 -20.69
C LYS A 267 21.93 14.62 -21.55
N ILE A 268 20.78 14.99 -20.99
CA ILE A 268 19.75 15.77 -21.69
C ILE A 268 20.27 17.16 -22.04
N LYS A 269 20.95 17.85 -21.12
CA LYS A 269 21.46 19.22 -21.34
C LYS A 269 22.60 19.27 -22.36
N SER A 270 23.52 18.31 -22.31
CA SER A 270 24.70 18.27 -23.18
C SER A 270 24.39 17.81 -24.61
N ASN A 271 23.22 17.21 -24.84
CA ASN A 271 22.76 16.80 -26.17
C ASN A 271 21.69 17.76 -26.68
N GLU A 272 22.04 18.61 -27.66
CA GLU A 272 21.15 19.63 -28.23
C GLU A 272 19.82 19.05 -28.75
N GLU A 273 19.86 17.87 -29.36
CA GLU A 273 18.67 17.20 -29.86
C GLU A 273 17.74 16.78 -28.72
N LEU A 274 18.28 16.15 -27.67
CA LEU A 274 17.48 15.79 -26.50
C LEU A 274 16.97 17.01 -25.74
N PHE A 275 17.78 18.06 -25.58
CA PHE A 275 17.38 19.28 -24.89
C PHE A 275 16.18 19.97 -25.57
N ARG A 276 16.12 19.91 -26.90
CA ARG A 276 14.99 20.40 -27.70
C ARG A 276 13.73 19.55 -27.51
N ILE A 277 13.87 18.27 -27.21
CA ILE A 277 12.76 17.31 -27.09
C ILE A 277 12.25 17.20 -25.64
N LEU A 278 13.15 17.27 -24.67
CA LEU A 278 12.90 16.96 -23.26
C LEU A 278 13.14 18.18 -22.37
N TYR A 279 12.43 18.21 -21.24
CA TYR A 279 12.87 19.03 -20.10
C TYR A 279 14.02 18.30 -19.38
N PRO A 280 15.07 19.00 -18.94
CA PRO A 280 16.16 18.41 -18.14
C PRO A 280 15.74 18.23 -16.68
N VAL A 281 14.64 17.48 -16.49
CA VAL A 281 14.02 17.14 -15.22
C VAL A 281 13.60 15.68 -15.28
N GLY A 282 14.06 14.90 -14.31
CA GLY A 282 13.67 13.52 -14.11
C GLY A 282 12.87 13.37 -12.82
N ILE A 283 11.96 12.39 -12.80
CA ILE A 283 11.33 11.92 -11.57
C ILE A 283 11.82 10.50 -11.32
N ALA A 284 12.56 10.30 -10.24
CA ALA A 284 12.81 8.94 -9.75
C ALA A 284 11.54 8.40 -9.11
N PHE A 285 11.17 7.16 -9.45
CA PHE A 285 10.04 6.46 -8.85
C PHE A 285 10.33 4.96 -8.69
N GLY A 286 9.30 4.16 -8.44
CA GLY A 286 9.43 2.70 -8.37
C GLY A 286 9.98 2.18 -7.05
N SER A 287 10.45 0.93 -7.07
CA SER A 287 10.75 0.16 -5.86
C SER A 287 11.92 0.73 -5.03
N ARG A 288 12.91 1.36 -5.68
CA ARG A 288 14.07 2.00 -5.00
C ARG A 288 13.64 3.21 -4.18
N VAL A 289 12.82 4.08 -4.77
CA VAL A 289 12.25 5.25 -4.09
C VAL A 289 11.33 4.84 -2.94
N LYS A 290 10.58 3.75 -3.12
CA LYS A 290 9.68 3.22 -2.09
C LYS A 290 10.39 2.37 -1.03
N GLY A 291 11.69 2.12 -1.17
CA GLY A 291 12.52 1.44 -0.18
C GLY A 291 12.37 -0.08 -0.12
N TYR A 292 11.59 -0.73 -0.98
CA TYR A 292 11.47 -2.21 -0.97
C TYR A 292 12.23 -2.90 -2.11
N ALA A 293 13.01 -2.13 -2.88
CA ALA A 293 13.84 -2.63 -3.95
C ALA A 293 14.75 -3.79 -3.52
N LYS A 294 15.02 -4.64 -4.50
CA LYS A 294 16.15 -5.56 -4.48
C LYS A 294 17.46 -4.80 -4.67
N LEU A 295 18.60 -5.38 -4.30
CA LEU A 295 19.92 -4.74 -4.46
C LEU A 295 20.29 -4.55 -5.94
N THR A 296 19.71 -5.38 -6.81
CA THR A 296 19.80 -5.36 -8.28
C THR A 296 18.76 -4.50 -8.96
N ALA A 297 17.78 -3.94 -8.24
CA ALA A 297 16.67 -3.26 -8.88
C ALA A 297 17.17 -2.03 -9.66
N ASP A 298 16.71 -1.90 -10.90
CA ASP A 298 16.96 -0.71 -11.70
C ASP A 298 16.24 0.51 -11.08
N LEU A 299 16.75 1.71 -11.36
CA LEU A 299 16.04 2.94 -11.03
C LEU A 299 15.03 3.26 -12.14
N ASP A 300 13.76 3.32 -11.76
CA ASP A 300 12.72 3.80 -12.66
C ASP A 300 12.76 5.33 -12.71
N ILE A 301 12.98 5.90 -13.90
CA ILE A 301 13.05 7.35 -14.13
C ILE A 301 11.98 7.74 -15.14
N ALA A 302 11.20 8.75 -14.79
CA ALA A 302 10.27 9.41 -15.70
C ALA A 302 10.83 10.74 -16.21
N VAL A 303 10.58 11.05 -17.48
CA VAL A 303 11.01 12.28 -18.16
C VAL A 303 9.81 12.96 -18.81
N PHE A 304 9.93 14.27 -19.05
CA PHE A 304 8.88 15.07 -19.68
C PHE A 304 9.26 15.45 -21.11
N VAL A 305 8.46 15.03 -22.08
CA VAL A 305 8.59 15.43 -23.48
C VAL A 305 7.85 16.75 -23.68
N ARG A 306 8.51 17.71 -24.32
CA ARG A 306 7.99 19.06 -24.54
C ARG A 306 6.75 19.06 -25.46
N PRO A 307 5.84 20.03 -25.31
CA PRO A 307 4.73 20.24 -26.23
C PRO A 307 5.18 20.36 -27.69
N GLY A 308 4.39 19.80 -28.61
CA GLY A 308 4.62 19.90 -30.05
C GLY A 308 5.67 18.93 -30.62
N VAL A 309 6.37 18.16 -29.79
CA VAL A 309 7.31 17.14 -30.27
C VAL A 309 6.54 16.04 -31.03
N PRO A 310 6.94 15.69 -32.27
CA PRO A 310 6.30 14.63 -33.02
C PRO A 310 6.71 13.25 -32.49
N TRP A 311 5.78 12.29 -32.55
CA TRP A 311 5.98 10.93 -32.06
C TRP A 311 7.18 10.20 -32.68
N THR A 312 7.56 10.57 -33.91
CA THR A 312 8.74 10.04 -34.61
C THR A 312 10.05 10.22 -33.83
N GLU A 313 10.11 11.18 -32.91
CA GLU A 313 11.28 11.45 -32.07
C GLU A 313 11.44 10.43 -30.93
N LYS A 314 10.43 9.61 -30.63
CA LYS A 314 10.47 8.61 -29.55
C LYS A 314 11.69 7.69 -29.66
N SER A 315 11.96 7.19 -30.86
CA SER A 315 13.07 6.27 -31.12
C SER A 315 14.43 6.85 -30.67
N LYS A 316 14.57 8.18 -30.71
CA LYS A 316 15.78 8.89 -30.30
C LYS A 316 15.91 8.98 -28.79
N ILE A 317 14.79 9.20 -28.09
CA ILE A 317 14.74 9.16 -26.61
C ILE A 317 15.20 7.78 -26.16
N TYR A 318 14.57 6.71 -26.65
CA TYR A 318 14.90 5.34 -26.27
C TYR A 318 16.35 4.95 -26.61
N LYS A 319 16.83 5.27 -27.83
CA LYS A 319 18.20 4.98 -28.24
C LYS A 319 19.24 5.66 -27.35
N THR A 320 18.91 6.84 -26.82
CA THR A 320 19.88 7.65 -26.07
C THR A 320 19.77 7.43 -24.56
N LEU A 321 18.56 7.38 -24.01
CA LEU A 321 18.32 7.29 -22.57
C LEU A 321 18.01 5.87 -22.10
N GLY A 322 17.70 4.94 -23.00
CA GLY A 322 17.28 3.59 -22.65
C GLY A 322 15.82 3.56 -22.18
N LYS A 323 15.54 2.71 -21.19
CA LYS A 323 14.19 2.52 -20.65
C LYS A 323 13.88 3.62 -19.64
N VAL A 324 13.08 4.59 -20.06
CA VAL A 324 12.51 5.65 -19.22
C VAL A 324 11.01 5.74 -19.44
N THR A 325 10.28 6.21 -18.44
CA THR A 325 8.84 6.52 -18.59
C THR A 325 8.67 7.93 -19.15
N GLU A 326 7.96 8.05 -20.26
CA GLU A 326 7.83 9.29 -21.01
C GLU A 326 6.45 9.93 -20.76
N PHE A 327 6.43 11.11 -20.15
CA PHE A 327 5.25 11.97 -20.10
C PHE A 327 5.24 12.87 -21.33
N TRP A 328 4.45 12.49 -22.34
CA TRP A 328 4.28 13.30 -23.55
C TRP A 328 3.29 14.42 -23.30
N LEU A 329 3.77 15.66 -23.28
CA LEU A 329 2.94 16.81 -22.90
C LEU A 329 2.34 17.52 -24.10
N GLU A 330 1.19 18.13 -23.89
CA GLU A 330 0.58 19.14 -24.77
C GLU A 330 0.12 20.33 -23.94
N GLU A 331 0.07 21.51 -24.55
CA GLU A 331 -0.47 22.71 -23.91
C GLU A 331 -1.98 22.76 -24.10
N LYS A 332 -2.71 22.86 -23.00
CA LYS A 332 -4.16 23.03 -23.02
C LYS A 332 -4.58 24.03 -21.95
N ASP A 333 -5.30 25.07 -22.34
CA ASP A 333 -5.84 26.07 -21.42
C ASP A 333 -4.77 26.67 -20.48
N ASN A 334 -3.55 26.92 -21.01
CA ASN A 334 -2.37 27.41 -20.28
C ASN A 334 -1.72 26.39 -19.31
N ASP A 335 -2.15 25.13 -19.33
CA ASP A 335 -1.64 24.03 -18.50
C ASP A 335 -0.91 22.94 -19.31
N LEU A 336 -0.03 22.25 -18.58
CA LEU A 336 0.60 20.95 -18.81
C LEU A 336 -0.38 19.79 -18.80
N VAL A 337 -0.72 19.14 -19.92
CA VAL A 337 -1.49 17.86 -19.86
C VAL A 337 -0.79 16.73 -20.61
N VAL A 338 -1.00 15.49 -20.15
CA VAL A 338 -0.51 14.30 -20.85
C VAL A 338 -1.35 14.09 -22.11
N ARG A 339 -0.68 14.04 -23.26
CA ARG A 339 -1.25 13.75 -24.56
C ARG A 339 -1.68 12.29 -24.64
N SER A 340 -2.91 12.05 -25.10
CA SER A 340 -3.36 10.68 -25.42
C SER A 340 -2.60 10.14 -26.63
N MET A 341 -1.99 8.96 -26.47
CA MET A 341 -1.27 8.28 -27.55
C MET A 341 -2.11 7.16 -28.17
N PRO A 342 -1.91 6.85 -29.47
CA PRO A 342 -2.72 5.88 -30.19
C PRO A 342 -2.37 4.41 -29.90
N LEU A 343 -1.24 4.15 -29.24
CA LEU A 343 -0.76 2.81 -28.90
C LEU A 343 -0.40 2.77 -27.42
N GLU A 344 -0.88 1.75 -26.73
CA GLU A 344 -0.43 1.40 -25.38
C GLU A 344 1.00 0.85 -25.49
N GLU A 345 1.97 1.66 -25.06
CA GLU A 345 3.36 1.25 -24.97
C GLU A 345 3.83 1.39 -23.52
N ASN A 346 4.46 0.34 -22.98
CA ASN A 346 4.82 0.23 -21.56
C ASN A 346 5.70 1.36 -21.00
N ASN A 347 6.32 2.17 -21.87
CA ASN A 347 7.19 3.27 -21.49
C ASN A 347 6.54 4.66 -21.65
N VAL A 348 5.26 4.75 -22.04
CA VAL A 348 4.56 6.04 -22.12
C VAL A 348 3.58 6.15 -20.97
N ALA A 349 3.71 7.23 -20.21
CA ALA A 349 2.80 7.49 -19.10
C ALA A 349 1.42 7.89 -19.61
N GLU A 350 0.39 7.37 -18.95
CA GLU A 350 -0.99 7.77 -19.19
C GLU A 350 -1.38 8.97 -18.30
N LYS A 351 -2.50 9.61 -18.65
CA LYS A 351 -3.01 10.78 -17.92
C LYS A 351 -3.26 10.50 -16.43
N ASP A 352 -3.51 9.25 -16.06
CA ASP A 352 -3.88 8.75 -14.74
C ASP A 352 -2.70 8.17 -13.96
N TRP A 353 -1.49 8.20 -14.52
CA TRP A 353 -0.24 7.83 -13.84
C TRP A 353 0.25 8.91 -12.87
N ILE A 354 -0.67 9.51 -12.12
CA ILE A 354 -0.41 10.66 -11.23
C ILE A 354 0.50 10.28 -10.05
N HIS A 355 0.55 8.99 -9.73
CA HIS A 355 1.35 8.50 -8.62
C HIS A 355 2.84 8.78 -8.83
N ILE A 356 3.32 8.81 -10.08
CA ILE A 356 4.72 9.18 -10.39
C ILE A 356 5.00 10.63 -9.99
N PRO A 357 4.30 11.65 -10.52
CA PRO A 357 4.57 13.04 -10.16
C PRO A 357 4.22 13.41 -8.72
N LEU A 358 3.30 12.70 -8.05
CA LEU A 358 2.91 13.00 -6.67
C LEU A 358 3.69 12.21 -5.60
N GLN A 359 4.23 11.04 -5.91
CA GLN A 359 4.98 10.21 -4.95
C GLN A 359 6.47 10.04 -5.28
N GLY A 360 6.88 10.40 -6.50
CA GLY A 360 8.28 10.35 -6.94
C GLY A 360 9.12 11.55 -6.50
N ILE A 361 10.42 11.44 -6.73
CA ILE A 361 11.42 12.46 -6.37
C ILE A 361 11.79 13.25 -7.62
N TRP A 362 11.42 14.53 -7.65
CA TRP A 362 11.76 15.46 -8.73
C TRP A 362 13.21 15.93 -8.61
N LEU A 363 14.00 15.74 -9.66
CA LEU A 363 15.41 16.08 -9.71
C LEU A 363 15.75 16.77 -11.04
N GLY A 364 16.60 17.80 -10.99
CA GLY A 364 16.89 18.67 -12.12
C GLY A 364 16.97 20.14 -11.71
N GLU A 365 16.91 21.04 -12.69
CA GLU A 365 17.05 22.47 -12.43
C GLU A 365 15.83 23.00 -11.63
N PRO A 366 16.04 23.71 -10.50
CA PRO A 366 14.97 24.28 -9.67
C PRO A 366 13.91 25.09 -10.42
N SER A 367 14.31 25.87 -11.43
CA SER A 367 13.42 26.70 -12.24
C SER A 367 12.48 25.85 -13.10
N GLN A 368 13.03 24.81 -13.75
CA GLN A 368 12.30 23.88 -14.63
C GLN A 368 11.37 22.96 -13.82
N ILE A 369 11.81 22.48 -12.66
CA ILE A 369 10.95 21.71 -11.74
C ILE A 369 9.74 22.56 -11.34
N ARG A 370 9.96 23.81 -10.91
CA ARG A 370 8.86 24.71 -10.54
C ARG A 370 7.92 24.98 -11.71
N TYR A 371 8.46 25.23 -12.91
CA TYR A 371 7.66 25.42 -14.11
C TYR A 371 6.76 24.20 -14.37
N LEU A 372 7.33 22.99 -14.40
CA LEU A 372 6.58 21.76 -14.62
C LEU A 372 5.54 21.55 -13.52
N GLN A 373 5.89 21.71 -12.25
CA GLN A 373 4.94 21.54 -11.15
C GLN A 373 3.77 22.55 -11.24
N GLN A 374 4.06 23.81 -11.58
CA GLN A 374 3.04 24.86 -11.70
C GLN A 374 2.14 24.69 -12.92
N LYS A 375 2.62 24.07 -14.00
CA LYS A 375 1.85 23.87 -15.23
C LYS A 375 1.17 22.52 -15.30
N PHE A 376 1.79 21.47 -14.79
CA PHE A 376 1.34 20.08 -14.93
C PHE A 376 0.44 19.60 -13.79
N LEU A 377 0.76 19.95 -12.54
CA LEU A 377 0.00 19.47 -11.39
C LEU A 377 -1.40 20.10 -11.20
N PRO A 378 -1.69 21.37 -11.59
CA PRO A 378 -2.97 22.00 -11.29
C PRO A 378 -4.19 21.19 -11.73
N ARG A 379 -4.16 20.54 -12.90
CA ARG A 379 -5.26 19.69 -13.35
C ARG A 379 -5.63 18.60 -12.34
N TYR A 380 -4.63 17.99 -11.71
CA TYR A 380 -4.83 16.91 -10.74
C TYR A 380 -5.31 17.44 -9.40
N LEU A 381 -4.70 18.53 -8.95
CA LEU A 381 -4.98 19.14 -7.65
C LEU A 381 -6.35 19.84 -7.64
N ASN A 382 -6.71 20.47 -8.76
CA ASN A 382 -7.85 21.38 -8.87
C ASN A 382 -9.06 20.75 -9.57
N SER A 383 -8.98 19.48 -10.00
CA SER A 383 -10.14 18.82 -10.58
C SER A 383 -11.29 18.87 -9.58
N THR A 384 -12.45 19.29 -10.05
CA THR A 384 -13.73 19.20 -9.35
C THR A 384 -14.50 17.94 -9.74
N ASN A 385 -13.98 17.18 -10.71
CA ASN A 385 -14.58 15.92 -11.15
C ASN A 385 -14.31 14.82 -10.12
N ARG A 386 -15.34 14.51 -9.34
CA ARG A 386 -15.29 13.49 -8.29
C ARG A 386 -14.82 12.13 -8.80
N THR A 387 -15.24 11.73 -10.01
CA THR A 387 -14.88 10.43 -10.58
C THR A 387 -13.39 10.37 -10.87
N GLU A 388 -12.83 11.40 -11.51
CA GLU A 388 -11.38 11.47 -11.78
C GLU A 388 -10.57 11.47 -10.49
N ARG A 389 -10.95 12.31 -9.52
CA ARG A 389 -10.28 12.36 -8.20
C ARG A 389 -10.32 11.01 -7.49
N THR A 390 -11.44 10.29 -7.59
CA THR A 390 -11.56 8.95 -6.99
C THR A 390 -10.60 7.97 -7.66
N THR A 391 -10.53 7.96 -9.00
CA THR A 391 -9.58 7.12 -9.75
C THR A 391 -8.13 7.43 -9.36
N TRP A 392 -7.80 8.71 -9.28
CA TRP A 392 -6.49 9.21 -8.88
C TRP A 392 -6.08 8.84 -7.45
N LEU A 393 -6.97 9.02 -6.48
CA LEU A 393 -6.74 8.60 -5.10
C LEU A 393 -6.55 7.09 -5.00
N ARG A 394 -7.30 6.30 -5.77
CA ARG A 394 -7.12 4.85 -5.83
C ARG A 394 -5.77 4.46 -6.41
N GLN A 395 -5.29 5.15 -7.44
CA GLN A 395 -3.96 4.91 -7.98
C GLN A 395 -2.88 5.26 -6.95
N LEU A 396 -3.03 6.38 -6.23
CA LEU A 396 -2.11 6.73 -5.14
C LEU A 396 -2.12 5.67 -4.03
N GLU A 397 -3.28 5.16 -3.66
CA GLU A 397 -3.44 4.09 -2.66
C GLU A 397 -2.80 2.77 -3.11
N LEU A 398 -3.07 2.35 -4.35
CA LEU A 398 -2.48 1.17 -4.96
C LEU A 398 -0.96 1.21 -4.87
N GLU A 399 -0.37 2.35 -5.23
CA GLU A 399 1.08 2.53 -5.33
C GLU A 399 1.75 2.72 -3.97
N ALA A 400 1.13 3.50 -3.08
CA ALA A 400 1.68 3.81 -1.77
C ALA A 400 1.51 2.68 -0.77
N LEU A 401 0.44 1.88 -0.88
CA LEU A 401 0.10 0.84 0.08
C LEU A 401 0.23 -0.55 -0.51
N GLN A 402 -0.46 -0.84 -1.61
CA GLN A 402 -0.61 -2.22 -2.07
C GLN A 402 0.70 -2.75 -2.67
N TYR A 403 1.27 -2.03 -3.64
CA TYR A 403 2.58 -2.38 -4.19
C TYR A 403 3.70 -2.26 -3.15
N ARG A 404 3.66 -1.20 -2.34
CA ARG A 404 4.71 -0.91 -1.36
C ARG A 404 4.74 -1.92 -0.21
N LEU A 405 3.58 -2.32 0.30
CA LEU A 405 3.47 -3.12 1.51
C LEU A 405 3.05 -4.56 1.21
N MET A 406 2.00 -4.79 0.40
CA MET A 406 1.46 -6.14 0.19
C MET A 406 2.25 -6.94 -0.83
N HIS A 407 2.61 -6.36 -1.98
CA HIS A 407 3.20 -7.14 -3.08
C HIS A 407 4.47 -7.89 -2.65
N LYS A 408 5.42 -7.23 -1.95
CA LYS A 408 6.59 -7.86 -1.29
C LYS A 408 7.21 -7.07 -0.12
N GLY A 409 6.84 -5.81 0.13
CA GLY A 409 7.60 -4.97 1.06
C GLY A 409 7.43 -5.34 2.53
N TYR A 410 6.20 -5.40 3.03
CA TYR A 410 5.97 -5.57 4.47
C TYR A 410 6.44 -6.95 4.95
N ALA A 411 5.94 -8.03 4.34
CA ALA A 411 6.25 -9.40 4.73
C ALA A 411 7.76 -9.72 4.63
N ARG A 412 8.50 -9.03 3.76
CA ARG A 412 9.95 -9.20 3.60
C ARG A 412 10.76 -8.56 4.74
N PHE A 413 10.33 -7.43 5.27
CA PHE A 413 11.15 -6.61 6.18
C PHE A 413 10.62 -6.54 7.62
N TYR A 414 9.36 -6.90 7.84
CA TYR A 414 8.67 -6.74 9.12
C TYR A 414 8.11 -8.08 9.62
N PRO A 415 8.08 -8.28 10.96
CA PRO A 415 7.49 -9.49 11.51
C PRO A 415 6.00 -9.47 11.26
N VAL A 416 5.46 -10.65 10.95
CA VAL A 416 4.03 -10.87 11.07
C VAL A 416 3.71 -10.97 12.56
N ASN A 417 3.16 -9.90 13.12
CA ASN A 417 2.58 -9.85 14.46
C ASN A 417 1.07 -10.15 14.38
N THR A 418 0.75 -11.44 14.26
CA THR A 418 -0.63 -11.96 14.34
C THR A 418 -1.10 -12.17 15.78
N ALA A 419 -0.21 -12.00 16.78
CA ALA A 419 -0.53 -12.24 18.18
C ALA A 419 -1.61 -11.29 18.73
N ASP A 420 -1.76 -10.11 18.11
CA ASP A 420 -2.55 -9.02 18.69
C ASP A 420 -4.07 -9.10 18.47
N THR A 421 -4.61 -10.08 17.73
CA THR A 421 -6.08 -10.23 17.69
C THR A 421 -6.59 -11.66 17.58
N ALA A 422 -7.65 -11.97 18.35
CA ALA A 422 -8.44 -13.20 18.21
C ALA A 422 -9.00 -13.39 16.78
N THR A 423 -9.15 -12.30 16.02
CA THR A 423 -9.57 -12.31 14.62
C THR A 423 -8.44 -12.69 13.68
N ALA A 424 -7.20 -12.21 13.92
CA ALA A 424 -6.01 -12.66 13.19
C ALA A 424 -5.73 -14.16 13.41
N LYS A 425 -6.12 -14.71 14.57
CA LYS A 425 -6.08 -16.17 14.80
C LYS A 425 -6.82 -16.95 13.71
N TYR A 426 -7.94 -16.45 13.21
CA TYR A 426 -8.79 -17.12 12.21
C TYR A 426 -8.78 -16.47 10.82
N SER A 427 -7.90 -15.49 10.56
CA SER A 427 -7.84 -14.77 9.27
C SER A 427 -7.64 -15.71 8.08
N TYR A 428 -7.01 -16.88 8.31
CA TYR A 428 -6.84 -17.96 7.34
C TYR A 428 -8.11 -18.58 6.79
N LEU A 429 -9.27 -18.30 7.39
CA LEU A 429 -10.56 -18.71 6.86
C LEU A 429 -11.09 -17.76 5.76
N ILE A 430 -10.57 -16.53 5.69
CA ILE A 430 -10.91 -15.57 4.64
C ILE A 430 -9.86 -15.63 3.53
N ASP A 431 -8.63 -15.20 3.86
CA ASP A 431 -7.49 -15.04 2.97
C ASP A 431 -6.19 -15.22 3.81
N SER A 432 -5.69 -16.46 3.93
CA SER A 432 -4.65 -16.85 4.91
C SER A 432 -3.32 -16.17 4.79
N ASP A 433 -3.02 -15.67 3.60
CA ASP A 433 -1.71 -15.12 3.30
C ASP A 433 -1.72 -13.58 3.33
N SER A 434 -2.90 -12.98 3.61
CA SER A 434 -3.05 -11.53 3.65
C SER A 434 -2.51 -10.91 4.92
N VAL A 435 -1.50 -10.05 4.75
CA VAL A 435 -0.97 -9.17 5.80
C VAL A 435 -1.95 -8.10 6.26
N PHE A 436 -3.12 -7.96 5.63
CA PHE A 436 -4.16 -6.99 6.01
C PHE A 436 -4.60 -7.09 7.48
N TRP A 437 -4.50 -8.28 8.06
CA TRP A 437 -4.89 -8.57 9.44
C TRP A 437 -3.79 -8.28 10.47
N ASP A 438 -2.59 -7.94 10.01
CA ASP A 438 -1.44 -7.63 10.84
C ASP A 438 -1.51 -6.19 11.37
N SER A 439 -1.37 -6.01 12.68
CA SER A 439 -1.46 -4.69 13.32
C SER A 439 -0.34 -3.74 12.89
N GLY A 440 0.87 -4.25 12.67
CA GLY A 440 2.00 -3.45 12.21
C GLY A 440 1.83 -3.02 10.75
N TYR A 441 1.31 -3.90 9.90
CA TYR A 441 0.94 -3.57 8.51
C TYR A 441 -0.08 -2.44 8.50
N ARG A 442 -1.16 -2.58 9.28
CA ARG A 442 -2.23 -1.59 9.38
C ARG A 442 -1.73 -0.24 9.87
N LEU A 443 -0.83 -0.22 10.86
CA LEU A 443 -0.23 1.02 11.36
C LEU A 443 0.58 1.72 10.26
N LEU A 444 1.48 0.98 9.62
CA LEU A 444 2.30 1.52 8.53
C LEU A 444 1.43 1.98 7.34
N ALA A 445 0.43 1.20 6.97
CA ALA A 445 -0.51 1.54 5.91
C ALA A 445 -1.31 2.81 6.25
N THR A 446 -1.72 2.99 7.51
CA THR A 446 -2.41 4.19 7.98
C THR A 446 -1.51 5.43 7.85
N LYS A 447 -0.26 5.34 8.31
CA LYS A 447 0.71 6.44 8.21
C LYS A 447 0.99 6.82 6.75
N LEU A 448 1.17 5.82 5.89
CA LEU A 448 1.37 6.02 4.45
C LEU A 448 0.11 6.61 3.79
N PHE A 449 -1.09 6.17 4.16
CA PHE A 449 -2.33 6.74 3.64
C PHE A 449 -2.42 8.24 3.94
N ILE A 450 -2.22 8.62 5.21
CA ILE A 450 -2.29 10.02 5.65
C ILE A 450 -1.27 10.89 4.92
N SER A 451 -0.06 10.37 4.70
CA SER A 451 1.06 11.12 4.15
C SER A 451 1.20 11.07 2.63
N ARG A 452 0.60 10.09 1.94
CA ARG A 452 0.83 9.84 0.49
C ARG A 452 -0.44 9.69 -0.34
N VAL A 453 -1.57 9.34 0.27
CA VAL A 453 -2.83 9.10 -0.45
C VAL A 453 -3.72 10.32 -0.32
N PHE A 454 -3.39 11.37 -1.07
CA PHE A 454 -4.19 12.58 -1.12
C PHE A 454 -3.96 13.43 -2.34
N LEU A 455 -4.98 14.22 -2.63
CA LEU A 455 -4.94 15.31 -3.58
C LEU A 455 -5.12 16.61 -2.80
N PRO A 456 -4.08 17.45 -2.67
CA PRO A 456 -4.20 18.79 -2.12
C PRO A 456 -5.43 19.56 -2.58
N LYS A 457 -6.03 20.36 -1.70
CA LYS A 457 -7.07 21.33 -2.05
C LYS A 457 -6.41 22.72 -2.09
N MET A 458 -6.70 23.55 -3.09
CA MET A 458 -6.04 24.87 -3.30
C MET A 458 -6.05 25.79 -2.07
N LYS A 459 -7.09 25.73 -1.23
CA LYS A 459 -7.15 26.53 0.01
C LYS A 459 -6.00 26.25 0.98
N ASP A 460 -5.33 25.11 0.82
CA ASP A 460 -4.18 24.70 1.63
C ASP A 460 -2.83 25.15 1.02
N LEU A 461 -2.81 25.66 -0.21
CA LEU A 461 -1.61 26.17 -0.92
C LEU A 461 -1.51 27.71 -0.92
N GLU A 462 -2.60 28.40 -0.57
CA GLU A 462 -2.68 29.88 -0.50
C GLU A 462 -2.35 30.44 0.90
N LYS A 463 -2.02 29.56 1.86
CA LYS A 463 -1.46 29.92 3.18
C LYS A 463 0.02 29.61 3.21
#